data_AF-A0A7W0ZIF1-F1
#
_entry.id   AF-A0A7W0ZIF1-F1
#
_cell.length_a   1.000
_cell.length_b   1.000
_cell.length_c   1.000
_cell.angle_alpha   90.00
_cell.angle_beta   90.00
_cell.angle_gamma   90.00
#
_symmetry.space_group_name_H-M   'P 1'
#
loop_
_entity.id
_entity.type
_entity.pdbx_description
1 polymer ?
#
loop_
_entity_poly.entity_id
_entity_poly.type
_entity_poly.pdbx_seq_one_letter_code
_entity_poly.pdbx_strand_id
1 'polypeptide(L)'
;HWKLRQDPRVTVLERTNARNLGCDALPWRPDLVVADLSFISLAKALPAVLRCAADTFDCLALVKPQFEVGREKVGKGGVVRDPAERRAALVAVGEMARDGLGLSVLVYASSQLPGPAGNRESFIWIAEPGRTGAVEDLEAAARRVEP
;
A
#
# COMPACT_ATOMS: atom_id res chain seq x y z
N HIS A 1 7.01 -20.57 4.40
CA HIS A 1 7.10 -21.63 3.38
C HIS A 1 8.57 -22.00 3.16
N TRP A 2 9.03 -23.18 3.56
CA TRP A 2 10.45 -23.56 3.53
C TRP A 2 11.05 -23.57 2.11
N LYS A 3 10.27 -24.07 1.13
CA LYS A 3 10.70 -24.11 -0.29
C LYS A 3 11.03 -22.72 -0.87
N LEU A 4 10.24 -21.68 -0.56
CA LEU A 4 10.50 -20.32 -1.05
C LEU A 4 11.77 -19.73 -0.45
N ARG A 5 12.07 -20.05 0.81
CA ARG A 5 13.26 -19.53 1.51
C ARG A 5 14.57 -20.07 0.94
N GLN A 6 14.53 -21.24 0.33
CA GLN A 6 15.72 -21.88 -0.25
C GLN A 6 15.88 -21.57 -1.73
N ASP A 7 14.94 -20.88 -2.35
CA ASP A 7 15.04 -20.53 -3.76
C ASP A 7 16.17 -19.50 -3.94
N PRO A 8 17.14 -19.73 -4.82
CA PRO A 8 18.29 -18.83 -4.99
C PRO A 8 17.91 -17.43 -5.48
N ARG A 9 16.69 -17.25 -5.98
CA ARG A 9 16.15 -15.94 -6.41
C ARG A 9 15.56 -15.14 -5.26
N VAL A 10 15.46 -15.72 -4.07
CA VAL A 10 14.81 -15.11 -2.91
C VAL A 10 15.85 -14.66 -1.89
N THR A 11 15.90 -13.35 -1.65
CA THR A 11 16.59 -12.79 -0.49
C THR A 11 15.59 -12.50 0.62
N VAL A 12 15.77 -13.19 1.75
CA VAL A 12 14.87 -13.09 2.90
C VAL A 12 15.38 -12.02 3.86
N LEU A 13 14.59 -10.97 4.07
CA LEU A 13 14.83 -9.96 5.11
C LEU A 13 13.88 -10.20 6.29
N GLU A 14 14.36 -10.90 7.31
CA GLU A 14 13.61 -11.19 8.54
C GLU A 14 14.02 -10.32 9.71
N ARG A 15 13.12 -10.19 10.69
CA ARG A 15 13.32 -9.30 11.86
C ARG A 15 13.58 -7.84 11.46
N THR A 16 13.21 -7.50 10.23
CA THR A 16 13.30 -6.16 9.66
C THR A 16 11.93 -5.51 9.71
N ASN A 17 11.86 -4.33 10.31
CA ASN A 17 10.64 -3.53 10.26
C ASN A 17 10.66 -2.68 8.99
N ALA A 18 9.68 -2.86 8.10
CA ALA A 18 9.60 -2.15 6.82
C ALA A 18 9.65 -0.62 6.96
N ARG A 19 9.14 -0.05 8.07
CA ARG A 19 9.17 1.40 8.35
C ARG A 19 10.60 1.95 8.53
N ASN A 20 11.55 1.06 8.84
CA ASN A 20 12.95 1.38 9.11
C ASN A 20 13.87 0.76 8.04
N LEU A 21 13.33 0.37 6.89
CA LEU A 21 14.14 -0.23 5.82
C LEU A 21 15.20 0.77 5.33
N GLY A 22 16.46 0.34 5.35
CA GLY A 22 17.60 1.07 4.79
C GLY A 22 17.84 0.68 3.34
N CYS A 23 18.37 1.60 2.54
CA CYS A 23 18.67 1.37 1.12
C CYS A 23 19.79 0.34 0.91
N ASP A 24 20.55 0.02 1.96
CA ASP A 24 21.60 -1.00 2.01
C ASP A 24 21.07 -2.38 2.40
N ALA A 25 19.77 -2.52 2.69
CA ALA A 25 19.15 -3.79 3.07
C ALA A 25 19.14 -4.82 1.92
N LEU A 26 19.25 -4.36 0.67
CA LEU A 26 19.38 -5.20 -0.51
C LEU A 26 20.58 -4.72 -1.34
N PRO A 27 21.29 -5.63 -2.04
CA PRO A 27 22.38 -5.24 -2.93
C PRO A 27 21.89 -4.65 -4.27
N TRP A 28 20.57 -4.48 -4.45
CA TRP A 28 19.95 -3.85 -5.60
C TRP A 28 18.76 -2.97 -5.18
N ARG A 29 18.30 -2.13 -6.10
CA ARG A 29 17.09 -1.31 -5.96
C ARG A 29 15.95 -1.94 -6.77
N PRO A 30 14.84 -2.38 -6.14
CA PRO A 30 13.71 -2.98 -6.87
C PRO A 30 12.99 -1.95 -7.75
N ASP A 31 12.62 -2.36 -8.97
CA ASP A 31 11.73 -1.64 -9.88
C ASP A 31 10.26 -2.02 -9.69
N LEU A 32 9.97 -3.14 -9.04
CA LEU A 32 8.64 -3.55 -8.61
C LEU A 32 8.60 -3.76 -7.09
N VAL A 33 7.67 -3.08 -6.43
CA VAL A 33 7.36 -3.24 -5.01
C VAL A 33 5.93 -3.76 -4.88
N VAL A 34 5.75 -4.82 -4.08
CA VAL A 34 4.42 -5.26 -3.65
C VAL A 34 4.33 -5.18 -2.13
N ALA A 35 3.25 -4.60 -1.60
CA ALA A 35 3.09 -4.39 -0.17
C ALA A 35 1.75 -4.93 0.33
N ASP A 36 1.79 -6.04 1.06
CA ASP A 36 0.69 -6.57 1.85
C ASP A 36 1.08 -6.52 3.34
N LEU A 37 0.73 -5.41 4.00
CA LEU A 37 1.15 -5.13 5.37
C LEU A 37 -0.06 -5.16 6.31
N SER A 38 0.15 -5.66 7.52
CA SER A 38 -0.89 -5.71 8.56
C SER A 38 -0.41 -5.02 9.84
N PHE A 39 -1.34 -4.46 10.61
CA PHE A 39 -1.06 -3.76 11.87
C PHE A 39 -0.19 -2.50 11.75
N ILE A 40 -0.02 -1.97 10.54
CA ILE A 40 0.67 -0.74 10.24
C ILE A 40 -0.03 -0.03 9.08
N SER A 41 -0.16 1.29 9.17
CA SER A 41 -0.62 2.12 8.06
C SER A 41 0.45 2.20 6.97
N LEU A 42 0.03 2.15 5.70
CA LEU A 42 0.90 2.35 4.56
C LEU A 42 1.62 3.70 4.60
N ALA A 43 0.98 4.75 5.14
CA ALA A 43 1.60 6.06 5.33
C ALA A 43 2.85 6.02 6.22
N LYS A 44 2.96 5.02 7.10
CA LYS A 44 4.14 4.84 7.97
C LYS A 44 5.20 3.93 7.36
N ALA A 45 4.81 2.98 6.52
CA ALA A 45 5.71 1.97 5.98
C ALA A 45 6.29 2.35 4.61
N LEU A 46 5.44 2.82 3.69
CA LEU A 46 5.82 3.07 2.29
C LEU A 46 6.93 4.12 2.12
N PRO A 47 7.02 5.21 2.89
CA PRO A 47 8.11 6.18 2.70
C PRO A 47 9.51 5.57 2.80
N ALA A 48 9.70 4.60 3.71
CA ALA A 48 10.97 3.92 3.85
C ALA A 48 11.22 2.90 2.75
N VAL A 49 10.18 2.13 2.39
CA VAL A 49 10.27 1.11 1.34
C VAL A 49 10.53 1.74 -0.03
N LEU A 50 9.77 2.78 -0.41
CA LEU A 50 9.86 3.40 -1.74
C LEU A 50 11.14 4.21 -1.94
N ARG A 51 11.73 4.75 -0.88
CA ARG A 51 13.09 5.35 -0.96
C ARG A 51 14.17 4.34 -1.37
N CYS A 52 13.93 3.05 -1.12
CA CYS A 52 14.84 1.97 -1.50
C CYS A 52 14.57 1.43 -2.92
N ALA A 53 13.51 1.89 -3.59
CA ALA A 53 13.19 1.51 -4.96
C ALA A 53 14.17 2.13 -5.97
N ALA A 54 14.09 1.68 -7.21
CA ALA A 54 14.75 2.30 -8.36
C ALA A 54 14.11 3.66 -8.70
N ASP A 55 14.75 4.44 -9.56
CA ASP A 55 14.25 5.78 -9.95
C ASP A 55 12.95 5.69 -10.77
N THR A 56 12.79 4.63 -11.54
CA THR A 56 11.55 4.25 -12.23
C THR A 56 11.04 2.97 -11.59
N PHE A 57 9.83 3.00 -11.05
CA PHE A 57 9.29 1.87 -10.32
C PHE A 57 7.78 1.79 -10.40
N ASP A 58 7.26 0.60 -10.12
CA ASP A 58 5.86 0.35 -9.84
C ASP A 58 5.71 -0.19 -8.42
N CYS A 59 4.75 0.33 -7.68
CA CYS A 59 4.38 -0.15 -6.36
C CYS A 59 2.90 -0.51 -6.36
N LEU A 60 2.60 -1.78 -6.08
CA LEU A 60 1.25 -2.28 -5.85
C LEU A 60 1.06 -2.58 -4.37
N ALA A 61 0.39 -1.68 -3.66
CA ALA A 61 0.16 -1.80 -2.22
C ALA A 61 -1.31 -2.12 -1.92
N LEU A 62 -1.55 -2.99 -0.95
CA LEU A 62 -2.88 -3.35 -0.49
C LEU A 62 -3.30 -2.43 0.65
N VAL A 63 -4.25 -1.55 0.38
CA VAL A 63 -4.89 -0.68 1.37
C VAL A 63 -5.89 -1.50 2.17
N LYS A 64 -5.66 -1.56 3.47
CA LYS A 64 -6.49 -2.29 4.44
C LYS A 64 -7.13 -1.28 5.39
N PRO A 65 -8.40 -0.89 5.17
CA PRO A 65 -9.03 0.22 5.89
C PRO A 65 -8.88 0.12 7.42
N GLN A 66 -8.98 -1.08 7.99
CA GLN A 66 -8.84 -1.34 9.43
C GLN A 66 -7.48 -0.95 10.05
N PHE A 67 -6.45 -0.71 9.23
CA PHE A 67 -5.13 -0.24 9.67
C PHE A 67 -4.85 1.21 9.27
N GLU A 68 -5.68 1.79 8.42
CA GLU A 68 -5.55 3.17 7.95
C GLU A 68 -6.49 4.13 8.71
N VAL A 69 -7.68 3.65 9.10
CA VAL A 69 -8.63 4.45 9.87
C VAL A 69 -8.30 4.43 11.36
N GLY A 70 -8.72 5.48 12.07
CA GLY A 70 -8.62 5.55 13.53
C GLY A 70 -9.39 4.42 14.22
N ARG A 71 -8.97 4.05 15.44
CA ARG A 71 -9.55 2.92 16.19
C ARG A 71 -11.05 3.06 16.42
N GLU A 72 -11.53 4.29 16.55
CA GLU A 72 -12.93 4.66 16.71
C GLU A 72 -13.81 4.31 15.50
N LYS A 73 -13.21 4.20 14.31
CA LYS A 73 -13.88 3.85 13.05
C LYS A 73 -13.86 2.34 12.76
N VAL A 74 -13.21 1.55 13.60
CA VAL A 74 -13.13 0.09 13.47
C VAL A 74 -14.24 -0.56 14.29
N GLY A 75 -15.21 -1.17 13.61
CA GLY A 75 -16.36 -1.80 14.26
C GLY A 75 -16.05 -3.16 14.90
N LYS A 76 -17.09 -3.78 15.48
CA LYS A 76 -17.01 -5.12 16.08
C LYS A 76 -16.38 -6.13 15.11
N GLY A 77 -15.41 -6.89 15.61
CA GLY A 77 -14.64 -7.88 14.85
C GLY A 77 -13.45 -7.32 14.09
N GLY A 78 -13.10 -6.04 14.27
CA GLY A 78 -11.98 -5.43 13.55
C GLY A 78 -12.31 -5.07 12.10
N VAL A 79 -13.60 -4.83 11.79
CA VAL A 79 -14.10 -4.67 10.42
C VAL A 79 -14.61 -3.25 10.18
N VAL A 80 -14.14 -2.63 9.10
CA VAL A 80 -14.61 -1.31 8.62
C VAL A 80 -15.76 -1.52 7.62
N ARG A 81 -16.99 -1.30 8.09
CA ARG A 81 -18.22 -1.55 7.32
C ARG A 81 -18.70 -0.34 6.53
N ASP A 82 -18.42 0.86 7.00
CA ASP A 82 -18.82 2.09 6.33
C ASP A 82 -18.03 2.27 5.03
N PRO A 83 -18.69 2.32 3.85
CA PRO A 83 -18.02 2.61 2.59
C PRO A 83 -17.30 3.96 2.58
N ALA A 84 -17.83 4.98 3.26
CA ALA A 84 -17.18 6.29 3.36
C ALA A 84 -15.83 6.20 4.07
N GLU A 85 -15.73 5.37 5.11
CA GLU A 85 -14.47 5.17 5.84
C GLU A 85 -13.45 4.35 5.03
N ARG A 86 -13.91 3.35 4.27
CA ARG A 86 -13.02 2.61 3.35
C ARG A 86 -12.50 3.50 2.23
N ARG A 87 -13.35 4.35 1.68
CA ARG A 87 -12.97 5.35 0.68
C ARG A 87 -12.01 6.38 1.25
N ALA A 88 -12.27 6.90 2.45
CA ALA A 88 -11.39 7.84 3.12
C ALA A 88 -9.98 7.24 3.34
N ALA A 89 -9.88 5.95 3.66
CA ALA A 89 -8.60 5.26 3.75
C ALA A 89 -7.84 5.23 2.41
N LEU A 90 -8.52 4.99 1.29
CA LEU A 90 -7.90 5.03 -0.05
C LEU A 90 -7.38 6.42 -0.39
N VAL A 91 -8.20 7.44 -0.16
CA VAL A 91 -7.84 8.83 -0.44
C VAL A 91 -6.67 9.27 0.42
N ALA A 92 -6.70 8.98 1.73
CA ALA A 92 -5.60 9.34 2.63
C ALA A 92 -4.25 8.69 2.24
N VAL A 93 -4.26 7.43 1.79
CA VAL A 93 -3.04 6.77 1.28
C VAL A 93 -2.60 7.38 -0.04
N GLY A 94 -3.54 7.76 -0.91
CA GLY A 94 -3.24 8.44 -2.17
C GLY A 94 -2.65 9.83 -1.97
N GLU A 95 -3.22 10.63 -1.08
CA GLU A 95 -2.73 11.96 -0.70
C GLU A 95 -1.35 11.85 -0.04
N MET A 96 -1.12 10.84 0.80
CA MET A 96 0.22 10.58 1.34
C MET A 96 1.24 10.31 0.22
N ALA A 97 0.88 9.50 -0.77
CA ALA A 97 1.76 9.21 -1.89
C ALA A 97 1.99 10.45 -2.78
N ARG A 98 0.92 11.12 -3.19
CA ARG A 98 0.96 12.26 -4.11
C ARG A 98 1.51 13.52 -3.47
N ASP A 99 0.89 13.95 -2.38
CA ASP A 99 1.14 15.25 -1.76
C ASP A 99 2.27 15.14 -0.71
N GLY A 100 2.39 13.98 -0.05
CA GLY A 100 3.42 13.73 0.95
C GLY A 100 4.78 13.27 0.37
N LEU A 101 4.78 12.48 -0.71
CA LEU A 101 5.99 11.91 -1.31
C LEU A 101 6.27 12.40 -2.74
N GLY A 102 5.35 13.15 -3.36
CA GLY A 102 5.50 13.63 -4.74
C GLY A 102 5.33 12.54 -5.80
N LEU A 103 4.75 11.39 -5.44
CA LEU A 103 4.63 10.23 -6.31
C LEU A 103 3.34 10.27 -7.16
N SER A 104 3.32 9.52 -8.26
CA SER A 104 2.12 9.37 -9.07
C SER A 104 1.26 8.22 -8.55
N VAL A 105 -0.01 8.49 -8.24
CA VAL A 105 -1.02 7.44 -8.03
C VAL A 105 -1.67 7.17 -9.38
N LEU A 106 -1.72 5.92 -9.84
CA LEU A 106 -2.29 5.58 -11.15
C LEU A 106 -3.72 5.03 -11.04
N VAL A 107 -3.96 4.12 -10.11
CA VAL A 107 -5.27 3.48 -10.00
C VAL A 107 -5.54 2.94 -8.60
N TYR A 108 -6.83 2.88 -8.25
CA TYR A 108 -7.34 2.03 -7.18
C TYR A 108 -8.08 0.85 -7.79
N ALA A 109 -7.93 -0.34 -7.21
CA ALA A 109 -8.65 -1.53 -7.66
C ALA A 109 -9.09 -2.39 -6.48
N SER A 110 -10.29 -2.98 -6.53
CA SER A 110 -10.71 -3.90 -5.47
C SER A 110 -9.83 -5.17 -5.49
N SER A 111 -9.49 -5.70 -4.31
CA SER A 111 -8.80 -7.00 -4.22
C SER A 111 -9.68 -8.19 -4.65
N GLN A 112 -11.00 -7.98 -4.79
CA GLN A 112 -12.03 -9.00 -5.04
C GLN A 112 -12.15 -10.09 -3.96
N LEU A 113 -11.30 -10.05 -2.94
CA LEU A 113 -11.24 -11.04 -1.87
C LEU A 113 -11.34 -10.33 -0.53
N PRO A 114 -12.33 -10.65 0.32
CA PRO A 114 -12.35 -10.12 1.66
C PRO A 114 -11.16 -10.67 2.46
N GLY A 115 -10.56 -9.83 3.29
CA GLY A 115 -9.56 -10.26 4.26
C GLY A 115 -10.15 -11.26 5.27
N PRO A 116 -9.32 -11.89 6.13
CA PRO A 116 -9.75 -13.01 6.98
C PRO A 116 -10.95 -12.71 7.90
N ALA A 117 -11.05 -11.46 8.37
CA ALA A 117 -12.15 -11.00 9.22
C ALA A 117 -13.35 -10.43 8.43
N GLY A 118 -13.29 -10.39 7.10
CA GLY A 118 -14.32 -9.83 6.22
C GLY A 118 -14.08 -8.38 5.79
N ASN A 119 -12.91 -7.80 6.05
CA ASN A 119 -12.59 -6.45 5.54
C ASN A 119 -12.49 -6.47 4.02
N ARG A 120 -13.09 -5.48 3.37
CA ARG A 120 -12.86 -5.22 1.94
C ARG A 120 -11.56 -4.46 1.80
N GLU A 121 -10.64 -5.03 1.05
CA GLU A 121 -9.31 -4.51 0.82
C GLU A 121 -9.19 -4.09 -0.65
N SER A 122 -8.34 -3.09 -0.91
CA SER A 122 -8.22 -2.50 -2.24
C SER A 122 -6.78 -2.16 -2.53
N PHE A 123 -6.32 -2.43 -3.74
CA PHE A 123 -5.01 -2.05 -4.21
C PHE A 123 -4.94 -0.56 -4.55
N ILE A 124 -3.77 0.02 -4.31
CA ILE A 124 -3.32 1.29 -4.89
C ILE A 124 -2.07 1.00 -5.73
N TRP A 125 -2.04 1.52 -6.96
CA TRP A 125 -0.83 1.55 -7.80
C TRP A 125 -0.18 2.91 -7.70
N ILE A 126 1.06 2.94 -7.21
CA ILE A 126 1.91 4.12 -7.08
C ILE A 126 3.15 3.95 -7.98
N ALA A 127 3.60 5.01 -8.62
CA ALA A 127 4.80 5.03 -9.46
C ALA A 127 5.66 6.27 -9.16
N GLU A 128 6.81 6.38 -9.82
CA GLU A 128 7.68 7.55 -9.70
C GLU A 128 6.97 8.86 -10.10
N PRO A 129 7.50 10.02 -9.68
CA PRO A 129 6.90 11.32 -9.98
C PRO A 129 6.71 11.55 -11.47
N GLY A 130 5.53 12.07 -11.85
CA GLY A 130 5.24 12.49 -13.23
C GLY A 130 4.88 11.35 -14.19
N ARG A 131 4.67 10.12 -13.70
CA ARG A 131 4.19 9.00 -14.52
C ARG A 131 2.89 9.37 -15.25
N THR A 132 2.87 9.15 -16.56
CA THR A 132 1.70 9.41 -17.41
C THR A 132 0.50 8.56 -16.97
N GLY A 133 -0.68 9.16 -16.95
CA GLY A 133 -1.92 8.49 -16.52
C GLY A 133 -2.16 8.53 -15.01
N ALA A 134 -1.42 9.35 -14.26
CA ALA A 134 -1.70 9.58 -12.85
C ALA A 134 -3.12 10.15 -12.67
N VAL A 135 -3.82 9.68 -11.63
CA VAL A 135 -5.14 10.18 -11.28
C VAL A 135 -5.07 11.61 -10.77
N GLU A 136 -5.82 12.49 -11.41
CA GLU A 136 -5.95 13.90 -11.01
C GLU A 136 -6.86 14.05 -9.79
N ASP A 137 -7.98 13.33 -9.79
CA ASP A 137 -8.98 13.33 -8.71
C ASP A 137 -8.99 11.99 -7.97
N LEU A 138 -8.33 11.96 -6.81
CA LEU A 138 -8.22 10.78 -5.95
C LEU A 138 -9.58 10.37 -5.36
N GLU A 139 -10.45 11.33 -5.05
CA GLU A 139 -11.78 11.06 -4.47
C GLU A 139 -12.68 10.40 -5.52
N ALA A 140 -12.72 10.93 -6.74
CA ALA A 140 -13.46 10.32 -7.85
C ALA A 140 -12.91 8.93 -8.19
N ALA A 141 -11.59 8.74 -8.18
CA ALA A 141 -10.97 7.44 -8.40
C ALA A 141 -11.32 6.44 -7.29
N ALA A 142 -11.26 6.84 -6.03
CA ALA A 142 -11.60 5.98 -4.89
C ALA A 142 -13.10 5.59 -4.90
N ARG A 143 -14.00 6.50 -5.26
CA ARG A 143 -15.44 6.22 -5.40
C ARG A 143 -15.78 5.13 -6.41
N ARG A 144 -14.95 4.94 -7.45
CA ARG A 144 -15.16 3.87 -8.44
C ARG A 144 -14.95 2.47 -7.85
N VAL A 145 -14.19 2.36 -6.77
CA VAL A 145 -13.86 1.08 -6.10
C VAL A 145 -14.69 0.89 -4.83
N GLU A 146 -14.88 1.97 -4.09
CA GLU A 146 -15.69 2.05 -2.87
C GLU A 146 -16.77 3.11 -3.07
N PRO A 147 -17.95 2.75 -3.62
CA PRO A 147 -19.08 3.67 -3.79
C PRO A 147 -19.70 4.10 -2.44
#